data_AF-A0A8I0H8V6-F1
#
_entry.id   AF-A0A8I0H8V6-F1
#
_cell.length_a   1.000
_cell.length_b   1.000
_cell.length_c   1.000
_cell.angle_alpha   90.00
_cell.angle_beta   90.00
_cell.angle_gamma   90.00
#
_symmetry.space_group_name_H-M   'P 1'
#
loop_
_entity.id
_entity.type
_entity.pdbx_description
1 polymer ?
#
loop_
_entity_poly.entity_id
_entity_poly.type
_entity_poly.pdbx_seq_one_letter_code
_entity_poly.pdbx_strand_id
1 'polypeptide(L)'
;EPGRNGGPRGDLLVEVLVSRSNAFERQDMNIFSNASISFGIAALGGDIRIRTVDGDIIYTVAPGTQSGTRIRLKGKGVPSIR
;
A
#
# COMPACT_ATOMS: atom_id res chain seq x y z
N GLU A 1 -35.59 0.71 -15.86
CA GLU A 1 -36.75 0.44 -16.74
C GLU A 1 -36.25 -0.17 -18.05
N PRO A 2 -37.10 -0.84 -18.86
CA PRO A 2 -36.74 -1.24 -20.21
C PRO A 2 -36.26 -0.04 -21.03
N GLY A 3 -35.44 -0.29 -22.05
CA GLY A 3 -35.08 0.74 -23.02
C GLY A 3 -36.31 1.24 -23.78
N ARG A 4 -36.17 2.38 -24.45
CA ARG A 4 -37.25 3.01 -25.23
C ARG A 4 -37.91 1.97 -26.16
N ASN A 5 -39.25 1.99 -26.25
CA ASN A 5 -40.06 1.04 -27.05
C ASN A 5 -39.87 -0.45 -26.72
N GLY A 6 -39.53 -0.80 -25.47
CA GLY A 6 -39.32 -2.21 -25.07
C GLY A 6 -37.95 -2.77 -25.48
N GLY A 7 -37.02 -1.91 -25.89
CA GLY A 7 -35.64 -2.31 -26.17
C GLY A 7 -34.89 -2.81 -24.93
N PRO A 8 -33.78 -3.54 -25.11
CA PRO A 8 -32.97 -4.04 -24.01
C PRO A 8 -32.41 -2.89 -23.15
N ARG A 9 -32.07 -3.20 -21.89
CA ARG A 9 -31.37 -2.25 -21.02
C ARG A 9 -29.96 -2.00 -21.60
N GLY A 10 -29.50 -0.75 -21.53
CA GLY A 10 -28.11 -0.42 -21.85
C GLY A 10 -27.16 -0.84 -20.73
N ASP A 11 -25.87 -0.71 -21.01
CA ASP A 11 -24.80 -1.02 -20.07
C ASP A 11 -24.38 0.21 -19.26
N LEU A 12 -23.85 -0.03 -18.06
CA LEU A 12 -23.17 0.98 -17.26
C LEU A 12 -21.65 0.77 -17.35
N LEU A 13 -20.93 1.78 -17.82
CA LEU A 13 -19.48 1.82 -17.75
C LEU A 13 -19.06 2.56 -16.48
N VAL A 14 -18.23 1.92 -15.65
CA VAL A 14 -17.68 2.52 -14.43
C VAL A 14 -16.16 2.62 -14.56
N GLU A 15 -15.63 3.83 -14.39
CA GLU A 15 -14.20 4.09 -14.30
C GLU A 15 -13.83 4.39 -12.84
N VAL A 16 -12.73 3.80 -12.35
CA VAL A 16 -12.21 4.03 -11.01
C VAL A 16 -10.97 4.89 -11.09
N LEU A 17 -11.06 6.10 -10.53
CA LEU A 17 -9.92 7.00 -10.37
C LEU A 17 -9.43 6.94 -8.93
N VAL A 18 -8.15 6.62 -8.74
CA VAL A 18 -7.54 6.53 -7.41
C VAL A 18 -6.84 7.85 -7.09
N SER A 19 -7.29 8.53 -6.04
CA SER A 19 -6.65 9.77 -5.56
C SER A 19 -5.29 9.49 -4.93
N ARG A 20 -4.38 10.48 -4.99
CA ARG A 20 -3.07 10.40 -4.34
C ARG A 20 -3.22 10.34 -2.82
N SER A 21 -2.36 9.57 -2.17
CA SER A 21 -2.22 9.53 -0.71
C SER A 21 -0.98 10.29 -0.27
N ASN A 22 -1.06 10.94 0.90
CA ASN A 22 0.10 11.61 1.51
C ASN A 22 1.08 10.62 2.16
N ALA A 23 0.63 9.41 2.49
CA ALA A 23 1.42 8.41 3.20
C ALA A 23 1.91 7.26 2.32
N PHE A 24 1.23 7.03 1.19
CA PHE A 24 1.45 5.86 0.35
C PHE A 24 1.59 6.26 -1.12
N GLU A 25 2.58 5.70 -1.77
CA GLU A 25 2.74 5.78 -3.22
C GLU A 25 2.53 4.40 -3.82
N ARG A 26 1.66 4.32 -4.82
CA ARG A 26 1.41 3.08 -5.56
C ARG A 26 2.17 3.12 -6.87
N GLN A 27 2.99 2.10 -7.10
CA GLN A 27 3.57 1.81 -8.41
C GLN A 27 3.21 0.38 -8.78
N ASP A 28 2.38 0.23 -9.82
CA ASP A 28 1.80 -1.04 -10.25
C ASP A 28 1.08 -1.78 -9.10
N MET A 29 1.66 -2.88 -8.64
CA MET A 29 1.16 -3.73 -7.55
C MET A 29 1.87 -3.48 -6.23
N ASN A 30 2.90 -2.62 -6.21
CA ASN A 30 3.67 -2.30 -5.02
C ASN A 30 3.16 -1.02 -4.37
N ILE A 31 3.17 -1.02 -3.03
CA ILE A 31 2.92 0.15 -2.20
C ILE A 31 4.22 0.54 -1.51
N PHE A 32 4.59 1.80 -1.62
CA PHE A 32 5.75 2.40 -0.98
C PHE A 32 5.32 3.36 0.12
N SER A 33 6.07 3.38 1.21
CA SER A 33 5.95 4.35 2.29
C SER A 33 7.32 4.54 2.96
N ASN A 34 7.49 5.66 3.65
CA ASN A 34 8.68 5.94 4.44
C ASN A 34 8.37 5.72 5.92
N ALA A 35 9.30 5.09 6.64
CA ALA A 35 9.23 4.92 8.09
C ALA A 35 10.47 5.55 8.72
N SER A 36 10.27 6.52 9.61
CA SER A 36 11.35 7.12 10.39
C SER A 36 11.57 6.36 11.69
N ILE A 37 12.82 6.03 11.98
CA ILE A 37 13.23 5.34 13.20
C ILE A 37 14.27 6.16 13.94
N SER A 38 14.38 5.95 15.26
CA SER A 38 15.44 6.59 16.04
C SER A 38 16.81 6.02 15.63
N PHE A 39 17.86 6.82 15.80
CA PHE A 39 19.23 6.35 15.58
C PHE A 39 19.56 5.13 16.46
N GLY A 40 19.04 5.07 17.69
CA GLY A 40 19.19 3.93 18.57
C GLY A 40 18.65 2.64 17.98
N ILE A 41 17.43 2.65 17.42
CA ILE A 41 16.85 1.49 16.74
C ILE A 41 17.63 1.15 15.46
N ALA A 42 18.07 2.16 14.70
CA ALA A 42 18.87 1.93 13.50
C ALA A 42 20.21 1.23 13.84
N ALA A 43 20.87 1.66 14.92
CA ALA A 43 22.17 1.14 15.34
C ALA A 43 22.07 -0.22 16.04
N LEU A 44 21.14 -0.38 16.99
CA LEU A 44 21.06 -1.54 17.87
C LEU A 44 19.99 -2.57 17.44
N GLY A 45 19.16 -2.24 16.46
CA GLY A 45 17.98 -3.02 16.10
C GLY A 45 16.82 -2.81 17.08
N GLY A 46 15.70 -3.45 16.78
CA GLY A 46 14.51 -3.42 17.62
C GLY A 46 13.21 -3.40 16.82
N ASP A 47 12.09 -3.49 17.53
CA ASP A 47 10.77 -3.53 16.90
C ASP A 47 10.22 -2.13 16.65
N ILE A 48 9.69 -1.94 15.44
CA ILE A 48 8.98 -0.72 15.04
C ILE A 48 7.58 -1.05 14.54
N ARG A 49 6.68 -0.08 14.67
CA ARG A 49 5.34 -0.14 14.10
C ARG A 49 5.34 0.54 12.73
N ILE A 50 5.03 -0.22 11.68
CA ILE A 50 4.92 0.28 10.30
C ILE A 50 3.46 0.34 9.91
N ARG A 51 3.01 1.51 9.41
CA ARG A 51 1.68 1.66 8.82
C ARG A 51 1.66 1.04 7.42
N THR A 52 0.68 0.18 7.16
CA THR A 52 0.41 -0.35 5.81
C THR A 52 -1.03 -0.01 5.41
N VAL A 53 -1.40 -0.27 4.15
CA VAL A 53 -2.76 -0.03 3.65
C VAL A 53 -3.82 -0.87 4.37
N ASP A 54 -3.44 -2.04 4.88
CA ASP A 54 -4.33 -2.98 5.60
C ASP A 54 -4.27 -2.82 7.13
N GLY A 55 -3.59 -1.77 7.61
CA GLY A 55 -3.34 -1.54 9.03
C GLY A 55 -1.87 -1.69 9.42
N ASP A 56 -1.62 -1.60 10.72
CA ASP A 56 -0.25 -1.53 11.22
C ASP A 56 0.34 -2.92 11.45
N ILE A 57 1.63 -3.06 11.20
CA ILE A 57 2.40 -4.26 11.50
C ILE A 57 3.59 -3.94 12.39
N ILE A 58 4.10 -4.94 13.10
CA ILE A 58 5.39 -4.88 13.78
C ILE A 58 6.45 -5.41 12.81
N TYR A 59 7.54 -4.67 12.67
CA TYR A 59 8.72 -5.08 11.92
C TYR A 59 9.96 -4.98 12.81
N THR A 60 10.75 -6.05 12.85
CA THR A 60 12.02 -6.08 13.58
C THR A 60 13.14 -5.55 12.69
N VAL A 61 13.68 -4.39 13.06
CA VAL A 61 14.83 -3.76 12.41
C VAL A 61 16.11 -4.48 12.83
N ALA A 62 16.95 -4.83 11.86
CA ALA A 62 18.25 -5.41 12.12
C ALA A 62 19.24 -4.35 12.65
N PRO A 63 20.16 -4.71 13.57
CA PRO A 63 21.21 -3.80 14.00
C PRO A 63 22.06 -3.30 12.83
N GLY A 64 22.47 -2.03 12.86
CA GLY A 64 23.26 -1.39 11.81
C GLY A 64 22.51 -1.04 10.54
N THR A 65 21.16 -1.02 10.56
CA THR A 65 20.34 -0.62 9.41
C THR A 65 20.64 0.82 8.99
N GLN A 66 21.02 1.01 7.73
CA GLN A 66 21.41 2.32 7.19
C GLN A 66 20.19 3.14 6.74
N SER A 67 20.36 4.47 6.69
CA SER A 67 19.35 5.35 6.09
C SER A 67 19.12 5.00 4.62
N GLY A 68 17.86 5.07 4.17
CA GLY A 68 17.49 4.71 2.80
C GLY A 68 17.39 3.21 2.52
N THR A 69 17.64 2.36 3.53
CA THR A 69 17.44 0.90 3.40
C THR A 69 15.99 0.61 3.00
N ARG A 70 15.82 -0.17 1.92
CA ARG A 70 14.51 -0.62 1.47
C ARG A 70 14.23 -2.01 2.02
N ILE A 71 13.12 -2.14 2.74
CA ILE A 71 12.63 -3.42 3.26
C ILE A 71 11.37 -3.83 2.48
N ARG A 72 11.21 -5.14 2.26
CA ARG A 72 10.04 -5.67 1.54
C ARG A 72 9.10 -6.39 2.51
N LEU A 73 7.89 -5.85 2.64
CA LEU A 73 6.80 -6.46 3.39
C LEU A 73 5.97 -7.33 2.42
N LYS A 74 6.23 -8.65 2.41
CA LYS A 74 5.56 -9.58 1.49
C LYS A 74 4.05 -9.59 1.75
N GLY A 75 3.25 -9.47 0.69
CA GLY A 75 1.78 -9.51 0.77
C GLY A 75 1.14 -8.22 1.26
N LYS A 76 1.88 -7.11 1.34
CA LYS A 76 1.38 -5.78 1.72
C LYS A 76 1.31 -4.79 0.55
N GLY A 77 1.35 -5.32 -0.67
CA GLY A 77 1.06 -4.58 -1.90
C GLY A 77 -0.41 -4.67 -2.27
N VAL A 78 -0.76 -4.24 -3.47
CA VAL A 78 -2.11 -4.40 -3.99
C VAL A 78 -2.36 -5.88 -4.29
N PRO A 79 -3.53 -6.45 -3.92
CA PRO A 79 -3.87 -7.82 -4.30
C PRO A 79 -4.00 -7.94 -5.82
N SER A 80 -3.39 -8.99 -6.39
CA SER A 80 -3.60 -9.36 -7.78
C SER A 80 -4.93 -10.11 -7.88
N ILE A 81 -5.91 -9.53 -8.59
CA ILE A 81 -7.10 -10.26 -9.02
C ILE A 81 -6.67 -11.03 -10.26
N ARG A 82 -6.33 -12.32 -10.09
CA ARG A 82 -6.10 -13.23 -11.19
C ARG A 82 -7.15 -14.32 -11.15
#